data_AF-A0A9N9MJA3-F1
#
_entry.id   AF-A0A9N9MJA3-F1
#
_cell.length_a   1.000
_cell.length_b   1.000
_cell.length_c   1.000
_cell.angle_alpha   90.00
_cell.angle_beta   90.00
_cell.angle_gamma   90.00
#
_symmetry.space_group_name_H-M   'P 1'
#
loop_
_entity.id
_entity.type
_entity.pdbx_description
1 polymer ?
#
loop_
_entity_poly.entity_id
_entity_poly.type
_entity_poly.pdbx_seq_one_letter_code
_entity_poly.pdbx_strand_id
1 'polypeptide(L)' 'MFAAKSLKLVPKLGTRGLQSNVLSGPPRVHITPMEKLAHGVAIAVGICTVPAWVLVNIKNYRAQE' A
#
# COMPACT_ATOMS: atom_id res chain seq x y z
N MET A 1 50.21 6.36 42.15
CA MET A 1 49.71 4.97 42.18
C MET A 1 48.43 4.91 41.37
N PHE A 2 48.46 4.30 40.18
CA PHE A 2 47.27 4.04 39.37
C PHE A 2 46.62 2.75 39.86
N ALA A 3 45.29 2.76 40.09
CA ALA A 3 44.50 1.54 40.20
C ALA A 3 43.05 1.82 39.79
N ALA A 4 42.76 1.53 38.52
CA ALA A 4 41.40 1.48 38.01
C ALA A 4 40.65 0.26 38.60
N LYS A 5 39.37 0.40 38.92
CA LYS A 5 38.44 -0.73 38.93
C LYS A 5 37.16 -0.34 38.20
N SER A 6 36.88 -1.12 37.15
CA SER A 6 35.81 -0.96 36.17
C SER A 6 34.42 -1.20 36.75
N LEU A 7 33.52 -0.22 36.60
CA LEU A 7 32.08 -0.42 36.74
C LEU A 7 31.53 -0.97 35.41
N LYS A 8 31.15 -2.25 35.40
CA LYS A 8 30.35 -2.83 34.31
C LYS A 8 28.90 -2.38 34.49
N LEU A 9 28.54 -1.28 33.84
CA LEU A 9 27.14 -0.89 33.64
C LEU A 9 26.57 -1.76 32.52
N VAL A 10 25.76 -2.75 32.88
CA VAL A 10 24.94 -3.51 31.92
C VAL A 10 23.83 -2.58 31.44
N PRO A 11 23.78 -2.20 30.15
CA PRO A 11 22.62 -1.47 29.67
C PRO A 11 21.42 -2.44 29.70
N LYS A 12 20.42 -2.13 30.54
CA LYS A 12 19.08 -2.69 30.37
C LYS A 12 18.59 -2.24 29.00
N LEU A 13 18.79 -3.08 27.98
CA LEU A 13 18.17 -2.92 26.67
C LEU A 13 16.68 -3.25 26.85
N GLY A 14 15.93 -2.28 27.38
CA GLY A 14 14.48 -2.33 27.36
C GLY A 14 14.07 -2.30 25.89
N THR A 15 13.67 -3.46 25.36
CA THR A 15 12.92 -3.56 24.12
C THR A 15 11.53 -2.94 24.35
N ARG A 16 11.47 -1.62 24.44
CA ARG A 16 10.25 -0.88 24.15
C ARG A 16 10.00 -1.12 22.67
N GLY A 17 9.01 -1.96 22.37
CA GLY A 17 8.55 -2.19 21.00
C GLY A 17 8.43 -0.83 20.31
N LEU A 18 9.28 -0.62 19.32
CA LEU A 18 9.26 0.59 18.50
C LEU A 18 7.93 0.55 17.76
N GLN A 19 6.90 1.22 18.30
CA GLN A 19 5.81 1.71 17.48
C GLN A 19 6.41 2.78 16.57
N SER A 20 6.95 2.34 15.43
CA SER A 20 7.42 3.23 14.38
C SER A 20 6.19 3.87 13.75
N ASN A 21 5.82 5.05 14.21
CA ASN A 21 4.90 5.90 13.46
C ASN A 21 5.60 6.28 12.16
N VAL A 22 5.18 5.65 11.06
CA VAL A 22 5.65 6.01 9.73
C VAL A 22 4.95 7.30 9.34
N LEU A 23 5.64 8.42 9.54
CA LEU A 23 5.18 9.72 9.07
C LEU A 23 5.61 9.88 7.62
N SER A 24 4.64 9.97 6.71
CA SER A 24 4.90 10.27 5.31
C SER A 24 5.43 11.70 5.17
N GLY A 25 6.55 11.87 4.49
CA GLY A 25 7.05 13.18 4.08
C GLY A 25 6.13 13.86 3.05
N PRO A 26 6.39 15.13 2.70
CA PRO A 26 5.63 15.83 1.68
C PRO A 26 5.70 15.10 0.33
N PRO A 27 4.62 15.11 -0.47
CA PRO A 27 4.59 14.42 -1.74
C PRO A 27 5.63 15.01 -2.70
N ARG A 28 6.44 14.14 -3.32
CA ARG A 28 7.41 14.57 -4.37
C ARG A 28 6.72 15.07 -5.63
N VAL A 29 5.53 14.53 -5.93
CA VAL A 29 4.69 14.93 -7.07
C VAL A 29 3.26 15.06 -6.56
N HIS A 30 2.66 16.23 -6.76
CA HIS A 30 1.26 16.46 -6.41
C HIS A 30 0.35 15.89 -7.49
N ILE A 31 -0.47 14.90 -7.12
CA ILE A 31 -1.47 14.33 -8.01
C ILE A 31 -2.76 15.14 -7.88
N THR A 32 -3.14 15.81 -8.97
CA THR A 32 -4.34 16.62 -9.05
C THR A 32 -5.61 15.76 -8.92
N PRO A 33 -6.74 16.33 -8.47
CA PRO A 33 -8.00 15.59 -8.38
C PRO A 33 -8.43 14.97 -9.72
N MET A 34 -8.17 15.67 -10.83
CA MET A 34 -8.49 15.19 -12.17
C MET A 34 -7.65 13.98 -12.57
N GLU A 35 -6.37 13.96 -12.22
CA GLU A 35 -5.53 12.78 -12.43
C GLU A 35 -6.05 11.60 -11.62
N LYS A 36 -6.42 11.80 -10.35
CA LYS A 36 -7.01 10.72 -9.53
C LYS A 36 -8.28 10.16 -10.16
N LEU A 37 -9.16 11.03 -10.66
CA LEU A 37 -10.38 10.62 -11.35
C LEU A 37 -10.06 9.84 -12.63
N ALA A 38 -9.12 10.32 -13.46
CA ALA A 38 -8.72 9.64 -14.68
C ALA A 38 -8.18 8.23 -14.40
N HIS A 39 -7.33 8.07 -13.38
CA HIS A 39 -6.83 6.76 -12.97
C HIS A 39 -7.96 5.86 -12.44
N GLY A 40 -8.86 6.42 -11.62
CA GLY A 40 -10.02 5.68 -11.11
C GLY A 40 -10.91 5.15 -12.23
N VAL A 41 -11.22 5.98 -13.22
CA VAL A 41 -12.00 5.59 -14.41
C VAL A 41 -11.26 4.53 -15.22
N ALA A 42 -9.97 4.71 -15.48
CA ALA A 42 -9.18 3.75 -16.25
C ALA A 42 -9.16 2.36 -15.58
N ILE A 43 -8.98 2.32 -14.26
CA ILE A 43 -9.01 1.07 -13.48
C ILE A 43 -10.41 0.44 -13.52
N ALA A 44 -11.46 1.24 -13.28
CA ALA A 44 -12.83 0.74 -13.26
C ALA A 44 -13.25 0.16 -14.62
N VAL A 45 -12.94 0.86 -15.72
CA VAL A 45 -13.20 0.37 -17.07
C VAL A 45 -12.42 -0.93 -17.31
N GLY A 46 -11.12 -0.94 -17.02
CA GLY A 46 -10.28 -2.13 -17.25
C GLY A 46 -10.77 -3.39 -16.52
N ILE A 47 -11.24 -3.24 -15.28
CA ILE A 47 -11.81 -4.37 -14.50
C ILE A 47 -13.18 -4.79 -15.04
N CYS A 48 -14.03 -3.84 -15.42
CA CYS A 48 -15.41 -4.11 -15.83
C CYS A 48 -15.57 -4.56 -17.28
N THR A 49 -14.63 -4.25 -18.19
CA THR A 49 -14.78 -4.53 -19.63
C THR A 49 -15.01 -6.01 -19.93
N VAL A 50 -14.18 -6.90 -19.37
CA VAL A 50 -14.28 -8.35 -19.63
C VAL A 50 -15.57 -8.95 -19.09
N PRO A 51 -15.95 -8.79 -17.80
CA PRO A 51 -17.21 -9.34 -17.31
C PRO A 51 -18.42 -8.71 -18.00
N ALA A 52 -18.39 -7.41 -18.33
CA ALA A 52 -19.47 -6.79 -19.09
C ALA A 52 -19.63 -7.41 -20.49
N TRP A 53 -18.52 -7.70 -21.18
CA TRP A 53 -18.54 -8.38 -22.48
C TRP A 53 -19.19 -9.76 -22.39
N VAL A 54 -18.84 -10.55 -21.37
CA VAL A 54 -19.43 -11.87 -21.13
C VAL A 54 -20.93 -11.74 -20.88
N LEU A 55 -21.34 -10.84 -19.98
CA LEU A 55 -22.75 -10.65 -19.62
C LEU A 55 -23.60 -10.24 -20.83
N VAL A 56 -23.11 -9.33 -21.68
CA VAL A 56 -23.80 -8.90 -22.90
C VAL A 56 -23.98 -10.06 -23.89
N ASN A 57 -23.04 -10.99 -23.93
CA ASN A 57 -23.05 -12.13 -24.86
C ASN A 57 -23.74 -13.39 -24.32
N ILE A 58 -24.31 -13.37 -23.10
CA ILE A 58 -24.97 -14.55 -22.51
C ILE A 58 -26.03 -15.14 -23.45
N LYS A 59 -26.79 -14.30 -24.17
CA LYS A 59 -27.82 -14.78 -25.10
C LYS A 59 -27.23 -15.59 -26.25
N ASN A 60 -26.04 -15.21 -26.74
CA ASN A 60 -25.35 -15.90 -27.83
C ASN A 60 -24.84 -17.27 -27.37
N TYR A 61 -24.42 -17.40 -26.12
CA TYR A 61 -24.02 -18.68 -25.54
C TYR A 61 -25.20 -19.64 -25.38
N ARG A 62 -26.39 -19.11 -25.07
CA ARG A 62 -27.61 -19.91 -24.83
C ARG A 62 -28.40 -20.23 -26.10
N ALA A 63 -28.21 -19.49 -27.18
CA ALA A 63 -28.87 -19.75 -28.46
C ALA A 63 -28.25 -20.94 -29.22
N GLN A 64 -27.17 -21.52 -28.71
CA GLN A 64 -26.50 -22.70 -29.26
C GLN A 64 -26.89 -24.02 -28.54
N GLU A 65 -27.84 -23.97 -27.60
CA GLU A 65 -28.51 -25.15 -26.99
C GLU A 65 -29.90 -25.33 -27.60
#